data_AF-A0A383B2P1-F1
#
_entry.id   AF-A0A383B2P1-F1
#
_cell.length_a   1.000
_cell.length_b   1.000
_cell.length_c   1.000
_cell.angle_alpha   90.00
_cell.angle_beta   90.00
_cell.angle_gamma   90.00
#
_symmetry.space_group_name_H-M   'P 1'
#
loop_
_entity.id
_entity.type
_entity.pdbx_description
1 polymer ?
#
loop_
_entity_poly.entity_id
_entity_poly.type
_entity_poly.pdbx_seq_one_letter_code
_entity_poly.pdbx_strand_id
1 'polypeptide(L)'
;MKRRRFLKNILGAGTLGMFGVSTSPLMASAPAFSDYKALVCILLDGGNDAWNTFVPKGSSGSSGYDKYKDGRGDLAITNSEVTLPVSLSNGSSNPYYQEGDDIKAYKKGYYAISGIDEVGVNSLMPELAWLLRDGKASLIGNVGTLVEPLANVTDYKNASKSKPHFLFAHNHQKRELFTGKANDTNLTGWAGRLADQWSGLHGGNVMGLNVSFRGQVRLMVGSQTQPVLFRPG
;
A
#
# COMPACT_ATOMS: atom_id res chain seq x y z
N MET A 1 18.97 5.01 25.45
CA MET A 1 18.47 6.26 24.80
C MET A 1 17.13 5.99 24.13
N LYS A 2 16.11 6.84 24.28
CA LYS A 2 14.80 6.63 23.64
C LYS A 2 14.90 6.92 22.12
N ARG A 3 14.54 5.97 21.26
CA ARG A 3 14.52 6.09 19.77
C ARG A 3 13.95 7.43 19.27
N ARG A 4 12.92 7.94 19.94
CA ARG A 4 12.26 9.22 19.62
C ARG A 4 13.13 10.47 19.86
N ARG A 5 14.10 10.44 20.78
CA ARG A 5 15.05 11.55 20.99
C ARG A 5 16.20 11.53 19.99
N PHE A 6 16.63 10.34 19.55
CA PHE A 6 17.68 10.20 18.54
C PHE A 6 17.26 10.79 17.18
N LEU A 7 16.03 10.49 16.72
CA LEU A 7 15.48 11.08 15.48
C LEU A 7 15.31 12.60 15.54
N LYS A 8 14.92 13.15 16.70
CA LYS A 8 14.84 14.60 16.90
C LYS A 8 16.20 15.27 16.84
N ASN A 9 17.25 14.62 17.36
CA ASN A 9 18.59 15.19 17.38
C ASN A 9 19.31 15.09 16.03
N ILE A 10 19.06 14.04 15.23
CA ILE A 10 19.62 13.94 13.87
C ILE A 10 19.00 14.96 12.91
N LEU A 11 17.71 15.27 13.05
CA LEU A 11 17.08 16.33 12.25
C LEU A 11 17.46 17.74 12.72
N GLY A 12 17.90 17.90 13.98
CA GLY A 12 18.22 19.19 14.58
C GLY A 12 19.71 19.58 14.61
N ALA A 13 20.65 18.64 14.46
CA ALA A 13 22.07 18.96 14.60
C ALA A 13 22.98 18.03 13.78
N GLY A 14 23.58 18.58 12.73
CA GLY A 14 25.00 18.38 12.44
C GLY A 14 25.44 17.18 11.59
N THR A 15 25.46 17.37 10.27
CA THR A 15 26.58 16.95 9.38
C THR A 15 26.80 17.86 8.15
N LEU A 16 26.05 18.96 7.98
CA LEU A 16 26.13 19.82 6.79
C LEU A 16 27.23 20.92 6.83
N GLY A 17 28.00 21.01 7.91
CA GLY A 17 28.97 22.11 8.12
C GLY A 17 30.29 22.03 7.35
N MET A 18 30.59 20.93 6.64
CA MET A 18 31.92 20.75 6.01
C MET A 18 32.00 21.05 4.50
N PHE A 19 30.93 21.52 3.86
CA PHE A 19 30.92 21.79 2.40
C PHE A 19 30.60 23.23 1.99
N GLY A 20 30.65 24.21 2.91
CA GLY A 20 30.39 25.61 2.55
C GLY A 20 28.97 25.88 2.02
N VAL A 21 28.05 24.93 2.21
CA VAL A 21 26.63 25.10 1.88
C VAL A 21 25.98 25.93 2.99
N SER A 22 25.29 26.99 2.59
CA SER A 22 24.52 27.89 3.47
C SER A 22 23.84 27.12 4.61
N THR A 23 24.12 27.53 5.86
CA THR A 23 23.56 27.02 7.11
C THR A 23 22.11 27.46 7.33
N SER A 24 21.38 27.75 6.25
CA SER A 24 19.94 28.03 6.34
C SER A 24 19.29 26.80 6.95
N PRO A 25 18.69 26.90 8.15
CA PRO A 25 18.07 25.75 8.76
C PRO A 25 16.94 25.31 7.83
N LEU A 26 17.00 24.05 7.37
CA LEU A 26 15.91 23.38 6.68
C LEU A 26 14.76 23.21 7.69
N MET A 27 14.07 24.31 7.97
CA MET A 27 12.87 24.31 8.79
C MET A 27 11.73 23.89 7.89
N ALA A 28 11.36 22.61 7.97
CA ALA A 28 10.04 22.21 7.57
C ALA A 28 9.03 22.93 8.50
N SER A 29 8.55 24.11 8.11
CA SER A 29 7.35 24.75 8.67
C SER A 29 6.18 23.76 8.61
N ALA A 30 5.96 23.05 9.72
CA ALA A 30 4.73 22.33 9.91
C ALA A 30 3.58 23.36 9.91
N PRO A 31 2.57 23.22 9.04
CA PRO A 31 1.32 23.92 9.27
C PRO A 31 0.88 23.64 10.71
N ALA A 32 0.40 24.65 11.41
CA ALA A 32 -0.08 24.49 12.77
C ALA A 32 -1.37 23.67 12.75
N PHE A 33 -1.23 22.35 12.78
CA PHE A 33 -2.32 21.45 13.08
C PHE A 33 -2.46 21.36 14.60
N SER A 34 -3.68 21.47 15.10
CA SER A 34 -3.98 21.18 16.51
C SER A 34 -3.82 19.68 16.83
N ASP A 35 -3.74 18.84 15.79
CA ASP A 35 -3.62 17.38 15.84
C ASP A 35 -2.50 16.85 14.91
N TYR A 36 -1.99 15.65 15.20
CA TYR A 36 -1.00 15.00 14.35
C TYR A 36 -1.69 14.21 13.23
N LYS A 37 -1.43 14.58 11.97
CA LYS A 37 -1.92 13.85 10.78
C LYS A 37 -0.75 13.26 10.01
N ALA A 38 -0.82 11.97 9.72
CA ALA A 38 0.15 11.27 8.87
C ALA A 38 -0.57 10.29 7.96
N LEU A 39 -0.13 10.24 6.70
CA LEU A 39 -0.50 9.19 5.76
C LEU A 39 0.66 8.20 5.66
N VAL A 40 0.38 6.92 5.91
CA VAL A 40 1.37 5.84 5.77
C VAL A 40 0.95 4.97 4.59
N CYS A 41 1.78 4.95 3.55
CA CYS A 41 1.58 4.09 2.39
C CYS A 41 2.51 2.88 2.49
N ILE A 42 1.94 1.67 2.50
CA ILE A 42 2.69 0.42 2.48
C ILE A 42 2.61 -0.16 1.08
N LEU A 43 3.75 -0.25 0.40
CA LEU A 43 3.87 -0.93 -0.89
C LEU A 43 4.48 -2.31 -0.67
N LEU A 44 3.72 -3.36 -0.96
CA LEU A 44 4.13 -4.76 -0.74
C LEU A 44 4.90 -5.38 -1.92
N ASP A 45 5.13 -4.61 -2.99
CA ASP A 45 5.89 -5.02 -4.18
C ASP A 45 5.53 -6.40 -4.75
N GLY A 46 4.23 -6.66 -4.90
CA GLY A 46 3.71 -7.95 -5.39
C GLY A 46 3.63 -9.06 -4.33
N GLY A 47 4.09 -8.81 -3.10
CA GLY A 47 4.02 -9.77 -1.99
C GLY A 47 2.64 -9.94 -1.35
N ASN A 48 1.59 -9.29 -1.87
CA ASN A 48 0.22 -9.49 -1.40
C ASN A 48 -0.59 -10.30 -2.40
N ASP A 49 -1.03 -11.48 -1.98
CA ASP A 49 -2.08 -12.21 -2.67
C ASP A 49 -3.44 -11.73 -2.15
N ALA A 50 -4.06 -10.83 -2.92
CA ALA A 50 -5.35 -10.24 -2.55
C ALA A 50 -6.48 -11.28 -2.50
N TRP A 51 -6.43 -12.31 -3.34
CA TRP A 51 -7.43 -13.38 -3.36
C TRP A 51 -7.27 -14.35 -2.19
N ASN A 52 -6.06 -14.39 -1.61
CA ASN A 52 -5.83 -15.06 -0.35
C ASN A 52 -6.23 -14.21 0.87
N THR A 53 -6.11 -12.89 0.79
CA THR A 53 -6.48 -11.98 1.90
C THR A 53 -8.00 -11.84 2.01
N PHE A 54 -8.65 -11.57 0.87
CA PHE A 54 -10.09 -11.40 0.74
C PHE A 54 -10.64 -12.50 -0.16
N VAL A 55 -11.25 -13.49 0.48
CA VAL A 55 -11.76 -14.71 -0.16
C VAL A 55 -13.19 -14.46 -0.64
N PRO A 56 -13.49 -14.64 -1.94
CA PRO A 56 -14.86 -14.55 -2.41
C PRO A 56 -15.72 -15.62 -1.73
N LYS A 57 -16.86 -15.21 -1.13
CA LYS A 57 -17.80 -16.13 -0.46
C LYS A 57 -19.16 -16.26 -1.14
N GLY A 58 -19.46 -15.33 -2.05
CA GLY A 58 -20.72 -15.33 -2.79
C GLY A 58 -20.92 -16.58 -3.65
N SER A 59 -22.17 -17.04 -3.75
CA SER A 59 -22.56 -18.26 -4.47
C SER A 59 -22.97 -18.02 -5.93
N SER A 60 -22.95 -16.78 -6.42
CA SER A 60 -23.48 -16.43 -7.75
C SER A 60 -22.60 -15.45 -8.52
N GLY A 61 -22.67 -15.54 -9.87
CA GLY A 61 -21.99 -14.65 -10.80
C GLY A 61 -20.54 -15.03 -11.13
N SER A 62 -19.90 -14.23 -11.99
CA SER A 62 -18.50 -14.43 -12.44
C SER A 62 -17.45 -14.16 -11.34
N SER A 63 -17.87 -13.80 -10.13
CA SER A 63 -17.03 -13.45 -8.99
C SER A 63 -17.31 -14.32 -7.75
N GLY A 64 -18.05 -15.42 -7.90
CA GLY A 64 -18.38 -16.33 -6.80
C GLY A 64 -17.22 -17.24 -6.39
N TYR A 65 -17.37 -17.91 -5.25
CA TYR A 65 -16.38 -18.82 -4.68
C TYR A 65 -15.92 -19.91 -5.67
N ASP A 66 -16.83 -20.46 -6.48
CA ASP A 66 -16.48 -21.52 -7.44
C ASP A 66 -15.46 -21.06 -8.47
N LYS A 67 -15.56 -19.81 -8.95
CA LYS A 67 -14.58 -19.23 -9.89
C LYS A 67 -13.23 -18.97 -9.23
N TYR A 68 -13.26 -18.53 -7.98
CA TYR A 68 -12.06 -18.42 -7.16
C TYR A 68 -11.40 -19.80 -7.01
N LYS A 69 -12.15 -20.83 -6.64
CA LYS A 69 -11.66 -22.19 -6.45
C LYS A 69 -11.10 -22.79 -7.75
N ASP A 70 -11.81 -22.64 -8.86
CA ASP A 70 -11.36 -23.10 -10.19
C ASP A 70 -10.02 -22.46 -10.57
N GLY A 71 -9.89 -21.15 -10.37
CA GLY A 71 -8.65 -20.42 -10.68
C GLY A 71 -7.50 -20.71 -9.71
N ARG A 72 -7.82 -21.05 -8.46
CA ARG A 72 -6.84 -21.24 -7.39
C ARG A 72 -6.39 -22.70 -7.21
N GLY A 73 -7.23 -23.65 -7.63
CA GLY A 73 -6.98 -25.09 -7.50
C GLY A 73 -6.77 -25.51 -6.06
N ASP A 74 -5.73 -26.31 -5.82
CA ASP A 74 -5.44 -26.86 -4.50
C ASP A 74 -5.15 -25.78 -3.44
N LEU A 75 -4.75 -24.57 -3.82
CA LEU A 75 -4.48 -23.48 -2.88
C LEU A 75 -5.75 -22.70 -2.47
N ALA A 76 -6.94 -23.12 -2.90
CA ALA A 76 -8.17 -22.47 -2.52
C ALA A 76 -8.45 -22.64 -1.02
N ILE A 77 -8.79 -21.53 -0.37
CA ILE A 77 -9.30 -21.55 1.01
C ILE A 77 -10.68 -22.20 1.00
N THR A 78 -11.01 -22.98 2.03
CA THR A 78 -12.34 -23.62 2.13
C THR A 78 -13.44 -22.56 2.25
N ASN A 79 -14.58 -22.77 1.57
CA ASN A 79 -15.77 -21.93 1.71
C ASN A 79 -16.51 -22.22 3.04
N SER A 80 -15.81 -22.08 4.16
CA SER A 80 -16.37 -22.25 5.49
C SER A 80 -16.13 -20.98 6.27
N GLU A 81 -17.20 -20.42 6.81
CA GLU A 81 -17.10 -19.36 7.81
C GLU A 81 -16.51 -19.93 9.11
N VAL A 82 -15.62 -19.15 9.72
CA VAL A 82 -14.98 -19.44 11.00
C VAL A 82 -15.33 -18.32 11.97
N THR A 83 -15.53 -18.66 13.24
CA THR A 83 -15.75 -17.65 14.27
C THR A 83 -14.49 -16.84 14.51
N LEU A 84 -14.60 -15.52 14.38
CA LEU A 84 -13.51 -14.58 14.70
C LEU A 84 -13.19 -14.63 16.20
N PRO A 85 -11.96 -14.98 16.62
CA PRO A 85 -11.59 -14.99 18.04
C PRO A 85 -11.71 -13.59 18.66
N VAL A 86 -11.90 -13.53 19.97
CA VAL A 86 -11.91 -12.27 20.73
C VAL A 86 -10.51 -11.81 21.16
N SER A 87 -9.54 -12.73 21.18
CA SER A 87 -8.15 -12.47 21.56
C SER A 87 -7.21 -13.49 20.91
N LEU A 88 -5.92 -13.16 20.80
CA LEU A 88 -4.90 -14.12 20.44
C LEU A 88 -4.54 -14.99 21.65
N SER A 89 -4.56 -16.30 21.48
CA SER A 89 -4.22 -17.28 22.52
C SER A 89 -3.28 -18.35 21.97
N ASN A 90 -2.52 -18.99 22.86
CA ASN A 90 -1.64 -20.11 22.49
C ASN A 90 -2.40 -21.45 22.49
N GLY A 91 -1.80 -22.49 21.93
CA GLY A 91 -2.35 -23.85 21.92
C GLY A 91 -3.51 -24.04 20.96
N SER A 92 -4.49 -24.87 21.31
CA SER A 92 -5.63 -25.21 20.44
C SER A 92 -6.55 -24.03 20.10
N SER A 93 -6.49 -22.94 20.87
CA SER A 93 -7.24 -21.70 20.60
C SER A 93 -6.44 -20.69 19.77
N ASN A 94 -5.24 -21.05 19.28
CA ASN A 94 -4.45 -20.19 18.41
C ASN A 94 -5.09 -20.10 17.01
N PRO A 95 -5.49 -18.91 16.53
CA PRO A 95 -6.10 -18.77 15.22
C PRO A 95 -5.17 -19.11 14.04
N TYR A 96 -3.85 -19.13 14.24
CA TYR A 96 -2.89 -19.51 13.20
C TYR A 96 -2.57 -21.01 13.16
N TYR A 97 -3.09 -21.79 14.12
CA TYR A 97 -2.75 -23.19 14.27
C TYR A 97 -3.90 -24.10 13.87
N GLN A 98 -3.58 -25.19 13.17
CA GLN A 98 -4.51 -26.29 12.95
C GLN A 98 -3.76 -27.62 12.90
N GLU A 99 -3.84 -28.40 13.98
CA GLU A 99 -3.29 -29.76 14.09
C GLU A 99 -1.79 -29.90 13.71
N GLY A 100 -1.02 -28.81 13.79
CA GLY A 100 0.40 -28.79 13.41
C GLY A 100 0.65 -28.78 11.91
N ASP A 101 -0.38 -28.50 11.10
CA ASP A 101 -0.32 -28.45 9.65
C ASP A 101 -0.62 -27.03 9.14
N ASP A 102 0.42 -26.38 8.64
CA ASP A 102 0.35 -25.02 8.11
C ASP A 102 -0.59 -24.91 6.90
N ILE A 103 -0.72 -25.97 6.08
CA ILE A 103 -1.62 -25.99 4.92
C ILE A 103 -3.06 -26.07 5.39
N LYS A 104 -3.35 -26.88 6.42
CA LYS A 104 -4.69 -26.90 7.02
C LYS A 104 -5.04 -25.55 7.64
N ALA A 105 -4.11 -24.93 8.36
CA ALA A 105 -4.33 -23.61 8.95
C ALA A 105 -4.57 -22.54 7.87
N TYR A 106 -3.81 -22.59 6.77
CA TYR A 106 -3.97 -21.73 5.60
C TYR A 106 -5.33 -21.85 4.92
N LYS A 107 -5.86 -23.08 4.79
CA LYS A 107 -7.14 -23.33 4.10
C LYS A 107 -8.36 -23.35 5.02
N LYS A 108 -8.17 -23.18 6.33
CA LYS A 108 -9.19 -23.36 7.37
C LYS A 108 -10.53 -22.68 7.08
N GLY A 109 -10.51 -21.51 6.46
CA GLY A 109 -11.71 -20.79 6.05
C GLY A 109 -11.53 -19.29 6.12
N TYR A 110 -12.64 -18.57 6.31
CA TYR A 110 -12.66 -17.12 6.37
C TYR A 110 -13.53 -16.60 7.52
N TYR A 111 -13.25 -15.36 7.95
CA TYR A 111 -14.10 -14.58 8.83
C TYR A 111 -15.07 -13.74 7.99
N ALA A 112 -16.37 -13.85 8.26
CA ALA A 112 -17.35 -12.94 7.67
C ALA A 112 -17.26 -11.56 8.35
N ILE A 113 -17.38 -10.50 7.56
CA ILE A 113 -17.38 -9.12 8.04
C ILE A 113 -18.75 -8.53 7.79
N SER A 114 -19.38 -8.00 8.83
CA SER A 114 -20.69 -7.34 8.70
C SER A 114 -20.58 -6.15 7.74
N GLY A 115 -21.52 -6.07 6.78
CA GLY A 115 -21.52 -5.02 5.75
C GLY A 115 -20.67 -5.33 4.52
N ILE A 116 -20.05 -6.51 4.43
CA ILE A 116 -19.33 -6.98 3.22
C ILE A 116 -19.82 -8.39 2.89
N ASP A 117 -20.65 -8.51 1.85
CA ASP A 117 -21.33 -9.77 1.54
C ASP A 117 -20.58 -10.62 0.51
N GLU A 118 -19.76 -9.99 -0.31
CA GLU A 118 -19.08 -10.62 -1.45
C GLU A 118 -17.82 -11.38 -1.04
N VAL A 119 -17.11 -10.89 -0.01
CA VAL A 119 -15.82 -11.45 0.44
C VAL A 119 -15.76 -11.69 1.95
N GLY A 120 -14.96 -12.66 2.36
CA GLY A 120 -14.53 -12.88 3.74
C GLY A 120 -13.02 -12.64 3.89
N VAL A 121 -12.55 -12.44 5.12
CA VAL A 121 -11.12 -12.29 5.43
C VAL A 121 -10.54 -13.65 5.75
N ASN A 122 -9.39 -14.03 5.18
CA ASN A 122 -8.78 -15.32 5.50
C ASN A 122 -8.58 -15.51 7.02
N SER A 123 -8.89 -16.72 7.50
CA SER A 123 -8.82 -17.06 8.91
C SER A 123 -7.43 -16.91 9.56
N LEU A 124 -6.35 -16.89 8.77
CA LEU A 124 -5.00 -16.54 9.21
C LEU A 124 -4.77 -15.04 9.41
N MET A 125 -5.79 -14.20 9.26
CA MET A 125 -5.68 -12.74 9.39
C MET A 125 -6.71 -12.17 10.40
N PRO A 126 -6.76 -12.68 11.65
CA PRO A 126 -7.74 -12.24 12.64
C PRO A 126 -7.61 -10.74 12.96
N GLU A 127 -6.41 -10.17 12.94
CA GLU A 127 -6.22 -8.74 13.21
C GLU A 127 -6.82 -7.84 12.13
N LEU A 128 -6.70 -8.23 10.86
CA LEU A 128 -7.33 -7.49 9.77
C LEU A 128 -8.86 -7.58 9.89
N ALA A 129 -9.39 -8.76 10.23
CA ALA A 129 -10.81 -8.95 10.47
C ALA A 129 -11.31 -8.11 11.66
N TRP A 130 -10.54 -7.98 12.74
CA TRP A 130 -10.87 -7.08 13.85
C TRP A 130 -10.89 -5.62 13.42
N LEU A 131 -9.90 -5.16 12.65
CA LEU A 131 -9.87 -3.79 12.18
C LEU A 131 -11.08 -3.45 11.30
N LEU A 132 -11.48 -4.37 10.42
CA LEU A 132 -12.67 -4.20 9.58
C LEU A 132 -13.95 -4.21 10.40
N ARG A 133 -14.12 -5.19 11.29
CA ARG A 133 -15.28 -5.28 12.20
C ARG A 133 -15.43 -4.04 13.07
N ASP A 134 -14.32 -3.51 13.60
CA ASP A 134 -14.30 -2.35 14.47
C ASP A 134 -14.42 -1.01 13.69
N GLY A 135 -14.55 -1.03 12.36
CA GLY A 135 -14.63 0.17 11.53
C GLY A 135 -13.33 0.97 11.44
N LYS A 136 -12.18 0.35 11.76
CA LYS A 136 -10.84 0.96 11.73
C LYS A 136 -10.10 0.72 10.41
N ALA A 137 -10.61 -0.19 9.58
CA ALA A 137 -10.13 -0.43 8.22
C ALA A 137 -11.31 -0.43 7.24
N SER A 138 -11.02 -0.14 5.98
CA SER A 138 -11.98 -0.23 4.88
C SER A 138 -11.32 -0.96 3.71
N LEU A 139 -12.13 -1.74 3.00
CA LEU A 139 -11.72 -2.43 1.78
C LEU A 139 -12.16 -1.60 0.58
N ILE A 140 -11.20 -1.25 -0.28
CA ILE A 140 -11.48 -0.64 -1.57
C ILE A 140 -11.11 -1.65 -2.65
N GLY A 141 -12.12 -2.25 -3.27
CA GLY A 141 -11.98 -3.16 -4.39
C GLY A 141 -11.89 -2.42 -5.73
N ASN A 142 -11.57 -3.17 -6.79
CA ASN A 142 -11.56 -2.69 -8.18
C ASN A 142 -10.69 -1.44 -8.43
N VAL A 143 -9.57 -1.33 -7.72
CA VAL A 143 -8.59 -0.26 -7.92
C VAL A 143 -7.57 -0.70 -8.95
N GLY A 144 -7.37 0.12 -9.97
CA GLY A 144 -6.38 -0.12 -11.03
C GLY A 144 -6.05 1.17 -11.77
N THR A 145 -4.99 1.16 -12.56
CA THR A 145 -4.65 2.28 -13.43
C THR A 145 -5.54 2.24 -14.67
N LEU A 146 -6.25 3.33 -14.94
CA LEU A 146 -7.00 3.56 -16.18
C LEU A 146 -6.65 4.93 -16.72
N VAL A 147 -6.54 5.03 -18.05
CA VAL A 147 -6.33 6.32 -18.73
C VAL A 147 -7.68 6.98 -19.01
N GLU A 148 -8.63 6.17 -19.47
CA GLU A 148 -10.03 6.52 -19.63
C GLU A 148 -10.91 5.33 -19.24
N PRO A 149 -12.22 5.54 -18.98
CA PRO A 149 -13.13 4.45 -18.70
C PRO A 149 -13.22 3.45 -19.86
N LEU A 150 -13.11 2.16 -19.52
CA LEU A 150 -13.34 1.03 -20.42
C LEU A 150 -14.49 0.21 -19.85
N ALA A 151 -15.64 0.19 -20.53
CA ALA A 151 -16.85 -0.43 -19.97
C ALA A 151 -16.90 -1.94 -20.17
N ASN A 152 -16.24 -2.46 -21.22
CA ASN A 152 -16.32 -3.86 -21.59
C ASN A 152 -15.10 -4.32 -22.42
N VAL A 153 -15.09 -5.60 -22.78
CA VAL A 153 -14.01 -6.22 -23.56
C VAL A 153 -13.89 -5.62 -24.96
N THR A 154 -14.98 -5.10 -25.53
CA THR A 154 -14.95 -4.42 -26.84
C THR A 154 -14.16 -3.11 -26.75
N ASP A 155 -14.40 -2.30 -25.73
CA ASP A 155 -13.61 -1.09 -25.45
C ASP A 155 -12.14 -1.43 -25.21
N TYR A 156 -11.88 -2.47 -24.42
CA TYR A 156 -10.51 -2.95 -24.17
C TYR A 156 -9.79 -3.35 -25.47
N LYS A 157 -10.47 -4.05 -26.38
CA LYS A 157 -9.92 -4.48 -27.67
C LYS A 157 -9.85 -3.35 -28.70
N ASN A 158 -10.57 -2.25 -28.51
CA ASN A 158 -10.53 -1.11 -29.42
C ASN A 158 -9.15 -0.44 -29.38
N ALA A 159 -8.51 -0.32 -30.54
CA ALA A 159 -7.21 0.34 -30.67
C ALA A 159 -7.29 1.87 -30.49
N SER A 160 -8.47 2.46 -30.69
CA SER A 160 -8.71 3.90 -30.53
C SER A 160 -8.85 4.33 -29.08
N LYS A 161 -9.05 3.37 -28.16
CA LYS A 161 -9.14 3.62 -26.72
C LYS A 161 -7.76 3.67 -26.11
N SER A 162 -7.47 4.73 -25.36
CA SER A 162 -6.24 4.90 -24.61
C SER A 162 -6.19 3.93 -23.44
N LYS A 163 -5.09 3.18 -23.33
CA LYS A 163 -4.85 2.17 -22.31
C LYS A 163 -3.56 2.46 -21.56
N PRO A 164 -3.43 2.01 -20.30
CA PRO A 164 -2.15 2.05 -19.62
C PRO A 164 -1.09 1.29 -20.39
N HIS A 165 0.15 1.74 -20.29
CA HIS A 165 1.26 1.04 -20.92
C HIS A 165 1.46 -0.35 -20.32
N PHE A 166 1.71 -1.34 -21.18
CA PHE A 166 2.05 -2.71 -20.80
C PHE A 166 1.14 -3.26 -19.69
N LEU A 167 -0.17 -3.32 -19.99
CA LEU A 167 -1.12 -3.98 -19.09
C LEU A 167 -0.60 -5.39 -18.71
N PHE A 168 -0.75 -5.73 -17.43
CA PHE A 168 -0.24 -6.95 -16.79
C PHE A 168 1.27 -6.99 -16.51
N ALA A 169 2.04 -5.97 -16.88
CA ALA A 169 3.45 -5.88 -16.51
C ALA A 169 3.61 -5.18 -15.15
N HIS A 170 3.97 -5.95 -14.12
CA HIS A 170 4.11 -5.47 -12.74
C HIS A 170 5.05 -4.26 -12.60
N ASN A 171 6.18 -4.28 -13.29
CA ASN A 171 7.16 -3.20 -13.29
C ASN A 171 6.61 -1.89 -13.89
N HIS A 172 5.84 -1.97 -14.98
CA HIS A 172 5.23 -0.81 -15.61
C HIS A 172 4.07 -0.26 -14.78
N GLN A 173 3.18 -1.12 -14.30
CA GLN A 173 2.05 -0.69 -13.46
C GLN A 173 2.51 -0.04 -12.15
N LYS A 174 3.57 -0.56 -11.53
CA LYS A 174 4.21 0.10 -10.37
C LYS A 174 4.72 1.49 -10.74
N ARG A 175 5.33 1.64 -11.91
CA ARG A 175 5.86 2.93 -12.36
C ARG A 175 4.75 3.93 -12.65
N GLU A 176 3.65 3.51 -13.26
CA GLU A 176 2.45 4.36 -13.47
C GLU A 176 1.80 4.78 -12.13
N LEU A 177 1.80 3.91 -11.12
CA LEU A 177 1.35 4.27 -9.77
C LEU A 177 2.23 5.36 -9.14
N PHE A 178 3.55 5.27 -9.33
CA PHE A 178 4.49 6.27 -8.80
C PHE A 178 4.39 7.60 -9.54
N THR A 179 4.20 7.58 -10.86
CA THR A 179 4.01 8.81 -11.64
C THR A 179 2.65 9.42 -11.38
N GLY A 180 1.64 8.62 -11.01
CA GLY A 180 0.27 9.06 -10.78
C GLY A 180 -0.48 9.40 -12.08
N LYS A 181 0.04 8.96 -13.24
CA LYS A 181 -0.57 9.19 -14.55
C LYS A 181 -0.50 7.89 -15.33
N ALA A 182 -1.65 7.32 -15.70
CA ALA A 182 -1.73 5.95 -16.19
C ALA A 182 -1.13 5.70 -17.60
N ASN A 183 -0.78 6.74 -18.34
CA ASN A 183 -0.18 6.68 -19.67
C ASN A 183 1.16 7.42 -19.76
N ASP A 184 1.88 7.57 -18.65
CA ASP A 184 3.18 8.25 -18.68
C ASP A 184 4.11 7.76 -17.57
N THR A 185 4.97 6.82 -17.96
CA THR A 185 5.97 6.25 -17.05
C THR A 185 7.21 7.13 -16.86
N ASN A 186 7.37 8.18 -17.66
CA ASN A 186 8.58 9.02 -17.69
C ASN A 186 8.46 10.23 -16.77
N LEU A 187 7.25 10.59 -16.35
CA LEU A 187 7.03 11.65 -15.38
C LEU A 187 7.80 11.42 -14.07
N THR A 188 7.98 12.54 -13.39
CA THR A 188 8.39 12.62 -11.99
C THR A 188 7.34 11.93 -11.10
N GLY A 189 7.66 11.68 -9.84
CA GLY A 189 6.71 11.08 -8.91
C GLY A 189 5.72 12.10 -8.38
N TRP A 190 4.50 11.66 -8.08
CA TRP A 190 3.47 12.57 -7.57
C TRP A 190 3.82 13.18 -6.21
N ALA A 191 4.54 12.45 -5.33
CA ALA A 191 4.96 12.98 -4.03
C ALA A 191 6.10 14.01 -4.19
N GLY A 192 6.98 13.82 -5.18
CA GLY A 192 7.97 14.82 -5.56
C GLY A 192 7.34 16.09 -6.12
N ARG A 193 6.36 15.96 -7.02
CA ARG A 193 5.62 17.13 -7.53
C ARG A 193 4.82 17.84 -6.44
N LEU A 194 4.27 17.11 -5.48
CA LEU A 194 3.62 17.70 -4.31
C LEU A 194 4.62 18.50 -3.47
N ALA A 195 5.84 18.00 -3.30
CA ALA A 195 6.91 18.76 -2.65
C ALA A 195 7.27 20.03 -3.47
N ASP A 196 7.40 19.95 -4.80
CA ASP A 196 7.66 21.13 -5.63
C ASP A 196 6.63 22.25 -5.44
N GLN A 197 5.36 21.88 -5.22
CA GLN A 197 4.25 22.84 -5.05
C GLN A 197 4.08 23.34 -3.62
N TRP A 198 4.76 22.74 -2.63
CA TRP A 198 4.59 23.16 -1.24
C TRP A 198 5.40 24.45 -0.98
N SER A 199 4.74 25.58 -1.21
CA SER A 199 5.30 26.92 -1.00
C SER A 199 5.58 27.20 0.50
N GLY A 200 6.63 27.96 0.79
CA GLY A 200 7.01 28.35 2.15
C GLY A 200 7.89 27.36 2.93
N LEU A 201 8.05 26.12 2.46
CA LEU A 201 8.90 25.11 3.14
C LEU A 201 10.33 25.01 2.60
N HIS A 202 10.47 25.21 1.29
CA HIS A 202 11.72 24.90 0.59
C HIS A 202 12.55 26.13 0.26
N GLY A 203 11.97 27.34 0.28
CA GLY A 203 12.67 28.58 -0.08
C GLY A 203 13.39 28.56 -1.45
N GLY A 204 12.97 27.70 -2.38
CA GLY A 204 13.65 27.47 -3.67
C GLY A 204 14.80 26.44 -3.62
N ASN A 205 14.97 25.69 -2.52
CA ASN A 205 15.98 24.65 -2.37
C ASN A 205 15.60 23.38 -3.17
N VAL A 206 16.59 22.83 -3.89
CA VAL A 206 16.49 21.60 -4.68
C VAL A 206 16.31 20.35 -3.81
N MET A 207 16.71 20.41 -2.54
CA MET A 207 16.45 19.34 -1.56
C MET A 207 14.99 19.41 -1.11
N GLY A 208 14.18 18.43 -1.53
CA GLY A 208 12.77 18.36 -1.18
C GLY A 208 12.52 17.87 0.25
N LEU A 209 11.28 18.02 0.73
CA LEU A 209 10.81 17.45 2.02
C LEU A 209 10.86 15.91 2.08
N ASN A 210 11.08 15.27 0.93
CA ASN A 210 11.09 13.82 0.84
C ASN A 210 12.41 13.26 1.37
N VAL A 211 12.31 12.33 2.32
CA VAL A 211 13.45 11.62 2.89
C VAL A 211 13.35 10.15 2.54
N SER A 212 14.44 9.56 2.03
CA SER A 212 14.53 8.11 1.79
C SER A 212 15.69 7.49 2.55
N PHE A 213 15.45 6.31 3.13
CA PHE A 213 16.45 5.52 3.82
C PHE A 213 17.05 4.40 2.95
N ARG A 214 16.50 4.15 1.76
CA ARG A 214 16.86 2.99 0.92
C ARG A 214 16.87 3.31 -0.58
N GLY A 215 17.66 4.31 -0.95
CA GLY A 215 17.86 4.73 -2.33
C GLY A 215 16.77 5.67 -2.84
N GLN A 216 16.92 6.15 -4.07
CA GLN A 216 15.94 7.03 -4.68
C GLN A 216 14.78 6.21 -5.25
N VAL A 217 13.55 6.59 -4.90
CA VAL A 217 12.33 6.02 -5.47
C VAL A 217 11.66 7.09 -6.33
N ARG A 218 11.30 6.74 -7.57
CA ARG A 218 10.70 7.69 -8.54
C ARG A 218 9.52 8.48 -7.96
N LEU A 219 8.71 7.85 -7.11
CA LEU A 219 7.61 8.47 -6.37
C LEU A 219 7.98 9.81 -5.71
N MET A 220 9.20 9.91 -5.17
CA MET A 220 9.68 11.05 -4.38
C MET A 220 10.43 12.10 -5.21
N VAL A 221 10.72 11.82 -6.47
CA VAL A 221 11.46 12.70 -7.38
C VAL A 221 10.49 13.72 -7.95
N GLY A 222 10.71 15.01 -7.71
CA GLY A 222 9.97 16.11 -8.32
C GLY A 222 10.59 16.55 -9.64
N SER A 223 9.97 17.54 -10.27
CA SER A 223 10.54 18.26 -11.42
C SER A 223 11.64 19.22 -11.00
N GLN A 224 11.58 19.75 -9.78
CA GLN A 224 12.60 20.65 -9.22
C GLN A 224 13.26 20.07 -7.97
N THR A 225 12.55 19.24 -7.21
CA THR A 225 13.05 18.68 -5.95
C THR A 225 13.53 17.24 -6.07
N GLN A 226 14.57 16.90 -5.31
CA GLN A 226 15.07 15.53 -5.15
C GLN A 226 14.97 15.10 -3.67
N PRO A 227 14.73 13.81 -3.39
CA PRO A 227 14.71 13.34 -2.02
C PRO A 227 16.11 13.34 -1.40
N VAL A 228 16.18 13.67 -0.12
CA VAL A 228 17.40 13.51 0.67
C VAL A 228 17.59 12.02 0.98
N LEU A 229 18.75 11.48 0.62
CA LEU A 229 19.10 10.08 0.85
C LEU A 229 19.91 9.93 2.14
N PHE A 230 19.37 9.18 3.11
CA PHE A 230 20.14 8.67 4.24
C PHE A 230 20.47 7.21 3.98
N ARG A 231 21.76 6.86 4.07
CA ARG A 231 22.22 5.48 4.10
C ARG A 231 22.79 5.23 5.50
N PRO A 232 21.97 4.78 6.47
CA PRO A 232 22.52 4.27 7.71
C PRO A 232 23.37 3.03 7.36
N GLY A 233 24.67 3.13 7.60
CA GLY A 233 25.60 2.00 7.51
C GLY A 233 25.35 0.98 8.61
#